data_AF-A0A662UMH9-F1
#
_entry.id   AF-A0A662UMH9-F1
#
_cell.length_a   1.000
_cell.length_b   1.000
_cell.length_c   1.000
_cell.angle_alpha   90.00
_cell.angle_beta   90.00
_cell.angle_gamma   90.00
#
_symmetry.space_group_name_H-M   'P 1'
#
loop_
_entity.id
_entity.type
_entity.pdbx_description
1 polymer ?
#
loop_
_entity_poly.entity_id
_entity_poly.type
_entity_poly.pdbx_seq_one_letter_code
_entity_poly.pdbx_strand_id
1 'polypeptide(L)'
;MVIKEVVAVNENSVFKVSYEKINAKGHRNIRGLHHTTIEITKEEDLSPRGDCIVGVKADKAVNDLSPSFKNLLKDKNTILMGLFYINGSLYDIVIGQGDPRLSLDNSIKIIFRKSTYIDNSTIAIRVNKAARDLNREMIDLLKNPKTMLTIVLIALKPLKIDPENICIGRIIEYLPISSK
;
A
#
# COMPACT_ATOMS: atom_id res chain seq x y z
N MET A 1 8.59 -19.06 -1.17
CA MET A 1 7.65 -19.49 -0.11
C MET A 1 6.43 -18.58 -0.17
N VAL A 2 5.37 -19.04 -0.85
CA VAL A 2 4.10 -18.30 -0.93
C VAL A 2 3.29 -18.81 0.26
N ILE A 3 3.19 -18.02 1.32
CA ILE A 3 2.31 -18.32 2.46
C ILE A 3 0.86 -18.11 1.98
N LYS A 4 0.26 -19.11 1.32
CA LYS A 4 -1.20 -19.08 1.10
C LYS A 4 -1.90 -19.42 2.42
N GLU A 5 -1.84 -18.53 3.41
CA GLU A 5 -2.54 -18.75 4.67
C GLU A 5 -3.28 -17.48 5.08
N VAL A 6 -4.61 -17.60 5.05
CA VAL A 6 -5.41 -16.99 6.11
C VAL A 6 -4.88 -17.61 7.39
N VAL A 7 -4.03 -16.89 8.12
CA VAL A 7 -3.60 -17.35 9.45
C VAL A 7 -4.82 -17.20 10.36
N ALA A 8 -5.64 -18.26 10.40
CA ALA A 8 -6.63 -18.44 11.45
C ALA A 8 -5.84 -18.82 12.71
N VAL A 9 -5.54 -17.83 13.54
CA VAL A 9 -4.98 -18.06 14.88
C VAL A 9 -6.13 -18.55 15.77
N ASN A 10 -6.54 -19.81 15.55
CA ASN A 10 -7.50 -20.59 16.34
C ASN A 10 -8.95 -20.03 16.36
N GLU A 11 -9.89 -20.78 16.96
CA GLU A 11 -11.30 -20.39 17.18
C GLU A 11 -11.47 -19.10 18.04
N ASN A 12 -10.35 -18.54 18.50
CA ASN A 12 -10.21 -17.27 19.20
C ASN A 12 -9.56 -16.14 18.36
N SER A 13 -9.54 -16.26 17.03
CA SER A 13 -8.89 -15.29 16.13
C SER A 13 -9.32 -13.85 16.43
N VAL A 14 -8.36 -13.03 16.87
CA VAL A 14 -8.56 -11.60 17.17
C VAL A 14 -8.56 -10.77 15.89
N PHE A 15 -7.94 -11.29 14.81
CA PHE A 15 -7.81 -10.59 13.53
C PHE A 15 -8.15 -11.51 12.34
N LYS A 16 -8.71 -10.93 11.28
CA LYS A 16 -8.63 -11.46 9.91
C LYS A 16 -7.44 -10.83 9.21
N VAL A 17 -6.65 -11.66 8.55
CA VAL A 17 -5.45 -11.23 7.83
C VAL A 17 -5.50 -11.76 6.41
N SER A 18 -5.10 -10.92 5.46
CA SER A 18 -4.78 -11.32 4.10
C SER A 18 -3.59 -10.49 3.62
N TYR A 19 -2.80 -11.02 2.69
CA TYR A 19 -1.67 -10.29 2.15
C TYR A 19 -1.55 -10.49 0.64
N GLU A 20 -0.89 -9.54 0.00
CA GLU A 20 -0.56 -9.56 -1.41
C GLU A 20 0.91 -9.20 -1.61
N LYS A 21 1.55 -9.80 -2.61
CA LYS A 21 2.87 -9.41 -3.08
C LYS A 21 2.74 -8.84 -4.49
N ILE A 22 3.35 -7.68 -4.72
CA ILE A 22 3.41 -6.99 -6.00
C ILE A 22 4.89 -6.76 -6.33
N ASN A 23 5.28 -7.05 -7.55
CA ASN A 23 6.61 -6.74 -8.06
C ASN A 23 6.50 -5.67 -9.14
N ALA A 24 7.36 -4.66 -9.06
CA ALA A 24 7.45 -3.57 -10.02
C ALA A 24 8.93 -3.24 -10.30
N LYS A 25 9.19 -2.31 -11.21
CA LYS A 25 10.53 -1.85 -11.57
C LYS A 25 10.67 -0.36 -11.32
N GLY A 26 11.92 0.05 -11.10
CA GLY A 26 12.33 1.44 -11.18
C GLY A 26 12.15 2.02 -12.59
N HIS A 27 12.28 3.33 -12.69
CA HIS A 27 12.28 4.06 -13.95
C HIS A 27 13.02 5.39 -13.79
N ARG A 28 13.74 5.82 -14.84
CA ARG A 28 14.55 7.06 -14.86
C ARG A 28 13.81 8.34 -14.45
N ASN A 29 12.49 8.36 -14.66
CA ASN A 29 11.63 9.50 -14.35
C ASN A 29 10.92 9.40 -12.98
N ILE A 30 11.23 8.39 -12.15
CA ILE A 30 10.70 8.33 -10.78
C ILE A 30 11.26 9.50 -9.98
N ARG A 31 10.34 10.29 -9.40
CA ARG A 31 10.66 11.45 -8.57
C ARG A 31 10.14 11.30 -7.16
N GLY A 32 8.97 10.69 -6.99
CA GLY A 32 8.32 10.50 -5.68
C GLY A 32 8.14 11.80 -4.91
N LEU A 33 7.52 12.81 -5.53
CA LEU A 33 7.36 14.15 -4.96
C LEU A 33 5.91 14.53 -4.68
N HIS A 34 4.95 13.71 -5.10
CA HIS A 34 3.54 14.01 -4.88
C HIS A 34 3.21 14.03 -3.37
N HIS A 35 2.43 15.02 -2.98
CA HIS A 35 2.17 15.36 -1.57
C HIS A 35 1.06 14.51 -0.93
N THR A 36 0.22 13.85 -1.72
CA THR A 36 -0.99 13.21 -1.21
C THR A 36 -1.19 11.78 -1.67
N THR A 37 -0.37 11.26 -2.58
CA THR A 37 -0.55 9.92 -3.14
C THR A 37 0.76 9.19 -3.36
N ILE A 38 0.69 7.86 -3.39
CA ILE A 38 1.71 6.94 -3.92
C ILE A 38 1.01 6.11 -4.98
N GLU A 39 1.60 5.97 -6.15
CA GLU A 39 1.07 5.18 -7.27
C GLU A 39 2.07 4.11 -7.73
N ILE A 40 1.54 2.92 -8.02
CA ILE A 40 2.24 1.81 -8.67
C ILE A 40 1.43 1.42 -9.90
N THR A 41 2.09 1.29 -11.05
CA THR A 41 1.40 1.08 -12.33
C THR A 41 1.98 -0.09 -13.11
N LYS A 42 1.11 -0.77 -13.87
CA LYS A 42 1.49 -1.78 -14.88
C LYS A 42 2.06 -1.14 -16.15
N GLU A 43 1.83 0.16 -16.36
CA GLU A 43 2.40 0.90 -17.49
C GLU A 43 3.94 0.86 -17.43
N GLU A 44 4.55 0.84 -18.62
CA GLU A 44 6.00 0.84 -18.78
C GLU A 44 6.57 2.27 -18.74
N ASP A 45 5.91 3.17 -19.43
CA ASP A 45 6.37 4.54 -19.60
C ASP A 45 5.90 5.42 -18.46
N LEU A 46 6.81 6.25 -17.97
CA LEU A 46 6.52 7.26 -16.96
C LEU A 46 7.01 8.61 -17.46
N SER A 47 6.08 9.55 -17.63
CA SER A 47 6.44 10.94 -17.93
C SER A 47 7.04 11.64 -16.69
N PRO A 48 7.88 12.69 -16.85
CA PRO A 48 8.42 13.45 -15.72
C PRO A 48 7.36 14.17 -14.85
N ARG A 49 6.10 14.25 -15.32
CA ARG A 49 4.97 14.81 -14.59
C ARG A 49 4.33 13.82 -13.60
N GLY A 50 4.55 12.51 -13.77
CA GLY A 50 4.00 11.47 -12.90
C GLY A 50 4.77 11.36 -11.58
N ASP A 51 4.73 12.39 -10.75
CA ASP A 51 5.54 12.49 -9.54
C ASP A 51 4.99 11.70 -8.33
N CYS A 52 3.79 11.12 -8.45
CA CYS A 52 3.24 10.15 -7.50
C CYS A 52 3.71 8.71 -7.74
N ILE A 53 4.22 8.40 -8.93
CA ILE A 53 4.57 7.04 -9.33
C ILE A 53 5.94 6.66 -8.75
N VAL A 54 5.98 5.51 -8.08
CA VAL A 54 7.20 4.95 -7.47
C VAL A 54 7.53 3.54 -7.95
N GLY A 55 6.74 3.00 -8.88
CA GLY A 55 7.02 1.72 -9.54
C GLY A 55 6.22 1.58 -10.83
N VAL A 56 6.89 1.11 -11.89
CA VAL A 56 6.33 0.84 -13.21
C VAL A 56 6.40 -0.66 -13.52
N LYS A 57 5.77 -1.12 -14.61
CA LYS A 57 5.77 -2.54 -15.02
C LYS A 57 5.37 -3.48 -13.89
N ALA A 58 4.40 -3.06 -13.07
CA ALA A 58 3.89 -3.88 -12.00
C ALA A 58 3.28 -5.18 -12.55
N ASP A 59 3.44 -6.28 -11.82
CA ASP A 59 2.81 -7.57 -12.16
C ASP A 59 1.31 -7.59 -11.80
N LYS A 60 0.87 -6.68 -10.93
CA LYS A 60 -0.52 -6.56 -10.45
C LYS A 60 -1.00 -5.11 -10.45
N ALA A 61 -2.26 -4.93 -10.82
CA ALA A 61 -3.09 -3.78 -10.48
C ALA A 61 -4.12 -4.16 -9.41
N VAL A 62 -5.00 -3.23 -9.03
CA VAL A 62 -6.02 -3.49 -8.01
C VAL A 62 -6.94 -4.65 -8.37
N ASN A 63 -7.31 -4.77 -9.65
CA ASN A 63 -8.19 -5.84 -10.08
C ASN A 63 -7.57 -7.24 -9.90
N ASP A 64 -6.24 -7.33 -10.00
CA ASP A 64 -5.46 -8.58 -9.89
C ASP A 64 -5.32 -9.07 -8.43
N LEU A 65 -5.71 -8.26 -7.44
CA LEU A 65 -5.66 -8.63 -6.01
C LEU A 65 -6.75 -9.68 -5.70
N SER A 66 -6.44 -10.59 -4.78
CA SER A 66 -7.35 -11.68 -4.41
C SER A 66 -8.67 -11.18 -3.85
N PRO A 67 -9.79 -11.90 -4.08
CA PRO A 67 -11.09 -11.51 -3.55
C PRO A 67 -11.11 -11.35 -2.03
N SER A 68 -10.42 -12.22 -1.29
CA SER A 68 -10.34 -12.14 0.18
C SER A 68 -9.63 -10.87 0.65
N PHE A 69 -8.53 -10.49 -0.01
CA PHE A 69 -7.82 -9.25 0.27
C PHE A 69 -8.69 -8.02 -0.02
N LYS A 70 -9.31 -7.98 -1.21
CA LYS A 70 -10.23 -6.90 -1.60
C LYS A 70 -11.41 -6.75 -0.62
N ASN A 71 -11.98 -7.88 -0.17
CA ASN A 71 -13.08 -7.87 0.80
C ASN A 71 -12.66 -7.30 2.16
N LEU A 72 -11.43 -7.54 2.62
CA LEU A 72 -10.94 -6.90 3.85
C LEU A 72 -10.78 -5.39 3.67
N LEU A 73 -10.23 -4.92 2.54
CA LEU A 73 -10.05 -3.49 2.30
C LEU A 73 -11.36 -2.70 2.25
N LYS A 74 -12.48 -3.34 1.92
CA LYS A 74 -13.83 -2.74 1.94
C LYS A 74 -14.43 -2.59 3.34
N ASP A 75 -13.60 -2.58 4.38
CA ASP A 75 -14.02 -2.38 5.76
C ASP A 75 -13.24 -1.22 6.39
N LYS A 76 -13.96 -0.29 7.02
CA LYS A 76 -13.37 0.89 7.67
C LYS A 76 -12.46 0.54 8.84
N ASN A 77 -12.60 -0.65 9.42
CA ASN A 77 -11.77 -1.11 10.54
C ASN A 77 -10.52 -1.86 10.06
N THR A 78 -10.34 -2.04 8.75
CA THR A 78 -9.15 -2.68 8.20
C THR A 78 -7.99 -1.70 8.15
N ILE A 79 -6.86 -2.12 8.72
CA ILE A 79 -5.57 -1.48 8.58
C ILE A 79 -4.86 -2.10 7.38
N LEU A 80 -4.41 -1.26 6.44
CA LEU A 80 -3.52 -1.68 5.37
C LEU A 80 -2.09 -1.26 5.70
N MET A 81 -1.15 -2.20 5.63
CA MET A 81 0.28 -1.95 5.67
C MET A 81 0.90 -2.29 4.30
N GLY A 82 1.59 -1.34 3.68
CA GLY A 82 2.41 -1.55 2.49
C GLY A 82 3.89 -1.49 2.85
N LEU A 83 4.60 -2.60 2.75
CA LEU A 83 6.02 -2.72 3.04
C LEU A 83 6.79 -2.67 1.71
N PHE A 84 7.67 -1.69 1.55
CA PHE A 84 8.40 -1.41 0.32
C PHE A 84 9.84 -1.90 0.42
N TYR A 85 10.18 -2.87 -0.42
CA TYR A 85 11.49 -3.51 -0.46
C TYR A 85 12.23 -3.21 -1.76
N ILE A 86 13.53 -2.95 -1.66
CA ILE A 86 14.45 -2.88 -2.79
C ILE A 86 15.45 -4.02 -2.66
N ASN A 87 15.52 -4.90 -3.67
CA ASN A 87 16.45 -6.03 -3.71
C ASN A 87 16.46 -6.87 -2.40
N GLY A 88 15.28 -7.05 -1.79
CA GLY A 88 15.10 -7.84 -0.56
C GLY A 88 15.29 -7.08 0.76
N SER A 89 15.77 -5.84 0.73
CA SER A 89 15.91 -4.99 1.93
C SER A 89 14.69 -4.10 2.11
N LEU A 90 14.16 -4.01 3.33
CA LEU A 90 13.02 -3.15 3.66
C LEU A 90 13.48 -1.68 3.77
N TYR A 91 12.84 -0.80 3.02
CA TYR A 91 13.15 0.64 3.05
C TYR A 91 12.04 1.49 3.66
N ASP A 92 10.78 1.08 3.50
CA ASP A 92 9.66 1.88 3.97
C ASP A 92 8.41 1.05 4.31
N ILE A 93 7.58 1.61 5.19
CA ILE A 93 6.26 1.11 5.58
C ILE A 93 5.25 2.24 5.48
N VAL A 94 4.23 2.04 4.66
CA VAL A 94 3.08 2.92 4.50
C VAL A 94 1.88 2.27 5.18
N ILE A 95 1.19 3.02 6.03
CA ILE A 95 0.03 2.51 6.78
C ILE A 95 -1.17 3.38 6.46
N GLY A 96 -2.30 2.75 6.17
CA GLY A 96 -3.55 3.42 5.86
C GLY A 96 -4.77 2.62 6.28
N GLN A 97 -5.94 3.11 5.87
CA GLN A 97 -7.22 2.59 6.26
C GLN A 97 -8.01 2.09 5.04
N GLY A 98 -8.69 0.95 5.20
CA GLY A 98 -9.73 0.49 4.29
C GLY A 98 -10.97 1.39 4.31
N ASP A 99 -11.86 1.25 3.33
CA ASP A 99 -13.10 2.00 3.27
C ASP A 99 -14.18 1.20 2.51
N PRO A 100 -15.44 1.13 3.00
CA PRO A 100 -16.53 0.43 2.30
C PRO A 100 -16.81 0.93 0.88
N ARG A 101 -16.38 2.15 0.54
CA ARG A 101 -16.58 2.77 -0.78
C ARG A 101 -15.52 2.36 -1.82
N LEU A 102 -14.48 1.60 -1.44
CA LEU A 102 -13.45 1.15 -2.40
C LEU A 102 -14.07 0.20 -3.45
N SER A 103 -14.03 0.56 -4.73
CA SER A 103 -14.57 -0.31 -5.80
C SER A 103 -13.60 -1.43 -6.16
N LEU A 104 -12.31 -1.10 -6.24
CA LEU A 104 -11.18 -2.02 -6.46
C LEU A 104 -11.22 -2.73 -7.83
N ASP A 105 -11.53 -1.98 -8.89
CA ASP A 105 -11.76 -2.52 -10.25
C ASP A 105 -10.72 -2.08 -11.30
N ASN A 106 -9.77 -1.20 -10.95
CA ASN A 106 -8.77 -0.71 -11.90
C ASN A 106 -7.78 -1.81 -12.34
N SER A 107 -7.59 -1.97 -13.65
CA SER A 107 -6.71 -2.98 -14.25
C SER A 107 -5.27 -2.52 -14.51
N ILE A 108 -4.94 -1.26 -14.22
CA ILE A 108 -3.65 -0.64 -14.56
C ILE A 108 -2.83 -0.28 -13.33
N LYS A 109 -3.45 0.23 -12.26
CA LYS A 109 -2.69 0.86 -11.17
C LYS A 109 -3.28 0.68 -9.79
N ILE A 110 -2.44 0.90 -8.79
CA ILE A 110 -2.70 0.84 -7.35
C ILE A 110 -2.30 2.19 -6.73
N ILE A 111 -3.20 2.79 -5.96
CA ILE A 111 -2.98 4.10 -5.33
C ILE A 111 -3.24 4.06 -3.81
N PHE A 112 -2.30 4.61 -3.06
CA PHE A 112 -2.47 4.98 -1.65
C PHE A 112 -2.75 6.48 -1.57
N ARG A 113 -3.68 6.92 -0.71
CA ARG A 113 -4.09 8.34 -0.61
C ARG A 113 -4.05 8.84 0.82
N LYS A 114 -3.49 10.03 1.05
CA LYS A 114 -3.57 10.73 2.36
C LYS A 114 -4.98 11.27 2.60
N SER A 115 -5.65 11.72 1.54
CA SER A 115 -7.04 12.19 1.57
C SER A 115 -8.05 11.04 1.74
N THR A 116 -9.32 11.39 1.93
CA THR A 116 -10.47 10.46 1.88
C THR A 116 -11.11 10.32 0.49
N TYR A 117 -10.54 10.97 -0.54
CA TYR A 117 -10.95 10.79 -1.93
C TYR A 117 -10.69 9.35 -2.38
N ILE A 118 -11.62 8.78 -3.14
CA ILE A 118 -11.56 7.41 -3.64
C ILE A 118 -11.83 7.44 -5.15
N ASP A 119 -10.99 6.72 -5.88
CA ASP A 119 -11.26 6.25 -7.23
C ASP A 119 -11.12 4.72 -7.27
N ASN A 120 -11.29 4.14 -8.45
CA ASN A 120 -11.24 2.71 -8.63
C ASN A 120 -9.86 2.04 -8.45
N SER A 121 -8.79 2.84 -8.38
CA SER A 121 -7.43 2.38 -8.14
C SER A 121 -6.98 2.54 -6.69
N THR A 122 -7.82 3.15 -5.85
CA THR A 122 -7.50 3.42 -4.45
C THR A 122 -7.59 2.14 -3.63
N ILE A 123 -6.53 1.80 -2.88
CA ILE A 123 -6.52 0.63 -1.97
C ILE A 123 -6.50 1.01 -0.49
N ALA A 124 -6.12 2.25 -0.18
CA ALA A 124 -6.20 2.80 1.16
C ALA A 124 -6.30 4.33 1.12
N ILE A 125 -7.02 4.86 2.09
CA ILE A 125 -7.14 6.28 2.39
C ILE A 125 -6.47 6.60 3.74
N ARG A 126 -6.33 7.89 4.05
CA ARG A 126 -5.71 8.38 5.30
C ARG A 126 -4.34 7.75 5.58
N VAL A 127 -3.55 7.53 4.53
CA VAL A 127 -2.22 6.95 4.71
C VAL A 127 -1.28 7.92 5.40
N ASN A 128 -0.34 7.40 6.19
CA ASN A 128 0.64 8.23 6.90
C ASN A 128 1.68 8.87 5.98
N LYS A 129 1.91 8.30 4.79
CA LYS A 129 2.95 8.73 3.83
C LYS A 129 2.41 8.87 2.41
N ALA A 130 2.71 9.98 1.75
CA ALA A 130 2.62 10.12 0.30
C ALA A 130 3.99 9.83 -0.36
N ALA A 131 4.05 9.92 -1.70
CA ALA A 131 5.29 9.68 -2.44
C ALA A 131 6.44 10.56 -1.96
N ARG A 132 6.18 11.82 -1.60
CA ARG A 132 7.16 12.76 -1.02
C ARG A 132 7.71 12.34 0.36
N ASP A 133 6.94 11.55 1.11
CA ASP A 133 7.27 11.17 2.48
C ASP A 133 8.06 9.85 2.55
N LEU A 134 8.19 9.14 1.42
CA LEU A 134 8.93 7.88 1.35
C LEU A 134 10.45 8.06 1.61
N ASN A 135 11.16 6.99 1.95
CA ASN A 135 12.61 6.99 2.09
C ASN A 135 13.29 7.53 0.81
N ARG A 136 14.12 8.58 0.94
CA ARG A 136 14.74 9.24 -0.22
C ARG A 136 15.79 8.37 -0.92
N GLU A 137 16.55 7.58 -0.17
CA GLU A 137 17.50 6.62 -0.73
C GLU A 137 16.77 5.56 -1.58
N MET A 138 15.61 5.07 -1.12
CA MET A 138 14.75 4.18 -1.90
C MET A 138 14.33 4.82 -3.23
N ILE A 139 13.88 6.07 -3.20
CA ILE A 139 13.47 6.81 -4.40
C ILE A 139 14.64 6.98 -5.37
N ASP A 140 15.84 7.27 -4.87
CA ASP A 140 17.04 7.40 -5.70
C ASP A 140 17.43 6.08 -6.36
N LEU A 141 17.36 4.95 -5.63
CA LEU A 141 17.58 3.62 -6.20
C LEU A 141 16.55 3.28 -7.30
N LEU A 142 15.30 3.70 -7.11
CA LEU A 142 14.21 3.47 -8.07
C LEU A 142 14.37 4.28 -9.37
N LYS A 143 15.26 5.27 -9.44
CA LYS A 143 15.59 5.94 -10.71
C LYS A 143 16.30 5.00 -11.69
N ASN A 144 16.92 3.93 -11.23
CA ASN A 144 17.52 2.92 -12.10
C ASN A 144 16.44 1.93 -12.61
N PRO A 145 16.21 1.80 -13.94
CA PRO A 145 15.21 0.87 -14.48
C PRO A 145 15.47 -0.62 -14.19
N LYS A 146 16.68 -0.97 -13.77
CA LYS A 146 17.05 -2.34 -13.36
C LYS A 146 16.70 -2.63 -11.90
N THR A 147 16.39 -1.63 -11.09
CA THR A 147 16.02 -1.79 -9.69
C THR A 147 14.66 -2.48 -9.59
N MET A 148 14.61 -3.55 -8.80
CA MET A 148 13.36 -4.26 -8.51
C MET A 148 12.72 -3.71 -7.23
N LEU A 149 11.48 -3.25 -7.37
CA LEU A 149 10.61 -2.91 -6.25
C LEU A 149 9.75 -4.13 -5.92
N THR A 150 9.73 -4.53 -4.65
CA THR A 150 8.75 -5.49 -4.14
C THR A 150 7.92 -4.81 -3.07
N ILE A 151 6.60 -4.93 -3.19
CA ILE A 151 5.66 -4.40 -2.20
C ILE A 151 4.89 -5.57 -1.62
N VAL A 152 4.95 -5.70 -0.30
CA VAL A 152 4.10 -6.63 0.44
C VAL A 152 3.00 -5.83 1.09
N LEU A 153 1.76 -6.09 0.69
CA LEU A 153 0.57 -5.50 1.27
C LEU A 153 -0.01 -6.46 2.30
N ILE A 154 -0.34 -5.97 3.50
CA ILE A 154 -0.98 -6.75 4.57
C ILE A 154 -2.24 -6.01 5.00
N ALA A 155 -3.39 -6.67 4.88
CA ALA A 155 -4.68 -6.19 5.37
C ALA A 155 -5.00 -6.88 6.69
N LEU A 156 -5.19 -6.11 7.75
CA LEU A 156 -5.44 -6.56 9.12
C LEU A 156 -6.77 -6.00 9.60
N LYS A 157 -7.75 -6.86 9.91
CA LYS A 157 -9.05 -6.46 10.46
C LYS A 157 -9.27 -7.09 11.84
N PRO A 158 -9.42 -6.31 12.94
CA PRO A 158 -9.80 -6.85 14.23
C PRO A 158 -11.24 -7.40 14.22
N LEU A 159 -11.49 -8.50 14.95
CA LEU A 159 -12.77 -9.21 14.99
C LEU A 159 -13.58 -9.06 16.28
N LYS A 160 -12.91 -8.86 17.43
CA LYS A 160 -13.54 -8.90 18.77
C LYS A 160 -13.26 -7.65 19.61
N ILE A 161 -12.78 -6.58 19.00
CA ILE A 161 -12.54 -5.30 19.68
C ILE A 161 -13.50 -4.28 19.10
N ASP A 162 -14.34 -3.71 19.97
CA ASP A 162 -15.20 -2.59 19.61
C ASP A 162 -14.32 -1.38 19.21
N PRO A 163 -14.35 -0.93 17.94
CA PRO A 163 -13.47 0.12 17.43
C PRO A 163 -13.61 1.45 18.16
N GLU A 164 -14.68 1.67 18.93
CA GLU A 164 -14.81 2.86 19.77
C GLU A 164 -13.65 2.98 20.78
N ASN A 165 -13.03 1.87 21.17
CA ASN A 165 -11.92 1.84 22.12
C ASN A 165 -10.53 1.67 21.48
N ILE A 166 -10.46 1.28 20.20
CA ILE A 166 -9.22 1.35 19.41
C ILE A 166 -9.47 2.29 18.24
N CYS A 167 -9.25 3.57 18.49
CA CYS A 167 -9.07 4.52 17.41
C CYS A 167 -7.84 4.05 16.61
N ILE A 168 -8.04 3.42 15.44
CA ILE A 168 -6.95 3.10 14.50
C ILE A 168 -6.11 4.35 14.22
N GLY A 169 -6.74 5.53 14.25
CA GLY A 169 -6.06 6.82 14.25
C GLY A 169 -4.94 6.94 15.28
N ARG A 170 -5.11 6.42 16.52
CA ARG A 170 -4.04 6.40 17.54
C ARG A 170 -2.89 5.46 17.16
N ILE A 171 -3.14 4.29 16.57
CA ILE A 171 -2.05 3.39 16.11
C ILE A 171 -1.23 4.07 14.99
N ILE A 172 -1.91 4.78 14.09
CA ILE A 172 -1.28 5.55 13.01
C ILE A 172 -0.52 6.77 13.56
N GLU A 173 -1.03 7.43 14.61
CA GLU A 173 -0.38 8.55 15.31
C GLU A 173 0.84 8.11 16.15
N TYR A 174 0.84 6.88 16.69
CA TYR A 174 1.91 6.35 17.54
C TYR A 174 3.18 5.98 16.78
N LEU A 175 3.12 5.79 15.46
CA LEU A 175 4.32 5.74 14.64
C LEU A 175 4.72 7.18 14.35
N PRO A 176 5.77 7.71 15.01
CA PRO A 176 6.07 9.12 14.95
C PRO A 176 6.20 9.52 13.48
N ILE A 177 5.47 10.57 13.11
CA ILE A 177 5.80 11.43 11.99
C ILE A 177 7.17 12.01 12.35
N SER A 178 8.23 11.26 12.09
CA SER A 178 9.60 11.71 12.25
C SER A 178 9.86 12.71 11.13
N SER A 179 9.45 13.95 11.37
CA SER A 179 9.98 15.12 10.67
C SER A 179 11.45 15.28 11.06
N LYS A 180 12.34 14.79 10.20
CA LYS A 180 13.61 15.45 9.93
C LYS A 180 13.75 15.59 8.43
#